data_AF-J3IE87-F1
#
_entry.id   AF-J3IE87-F1
#
_cell.length_a   1.000
_cell.length_b   1.000
_cell.length_c   1.000
_cell.angle_alpha   90.00
_cell.angle_beta   90.00
_cell.angle_gamma   90.00
#
_symmetry.space_group_name_H-M   'P 1'
#
loop_
_entity.id
_entity.type
_entity.pdbx_description
1 polymer ?
#
loop_
_entity_poly.entity_id
_entity_poly.type
_entity_poly.pdbx_seq_one_letter_code
_entity_poly.pdbx_strand_id
1 'polypeptide(L)'
;MITRLQVLKLIQISLALPAYTVPASATIGFILWYGLGLLTGLLTSQTLAGAEWGLLLLVASLYSQWACWSIFADGLEDIPAVPHLPWVVFGLVLTLLLGIAAWVIFRTGLFGFLCGSQGIVACVLLVINLLRRRAADSGHLRV
;
A
#
# COMPACT_ATOMS: atom_id res chain seq x y z
N MET A 1 -18.31 22.98 -14.94
CA MET A 1 -18.76 21.70 -15.50
C MET A 1 -17.64 20.70 -15.24
N ILE A 2 -17.88 19.70 -14.39
CA ILE A 2 -16.88 18.67 -14.07
C ILE A 2 -16.70 17.77 -15.30
N THR A 3 -15.47 17.51 -15.72
CA THR A 3 -15.18 16.62 -16.85
C THR A 3 -15.23 15.15 -16.40
N ARG A 4 -15.50 14.21 -17.31
CA ARG A 4 -15.54 12.76 -16.97
C ARG A 4 -14.23 12.26 -16.32
N LEU A 5 -13.11 12.90 -16.67
CA LEU A 5 -11.79 12.62 -16.10
C LEU A 5 -11.66 13.09 -14.64
N GLN A 6 -12.26 14.25 -14.30
CA GLN A 6 -12.34 14.74 -12.93
C GLN A 6 -13.25 13.87 -12.04
N VAL A 7 -14.34 13.31 -12.58
CA VAL A 7 -15.19 12.35 -11.85
C VAL A 7 -14.43 11.07 -11.53
N LEU A 8 -13.66 10.53 -12.48
CA LEU A 8 -12.85 9.32 -12.27
C LEU A 8 -11.75 9.55 -11.23
N LYS A 9 -11.06 10.70 -11.28
CA LYS A 9 -10.10 11.09 -10.24
C LYS A 9 -10.76 11.19 -8.86
N LEU A 10 -11.96 11.78 -8.77
CA LEU A 10 -12.69 11.90 -7.52
C LEU A 10 -13.05 10.52 -6.95
N ILE A 11 -13.53 9.59 -7.79
CA ILE A 11 -13.82 8.20 -7.40
C ILE A 11 -12.54 7.47 -6.92
N GLN A 12 -11.42 7.64 -7.63
CA GLN A 12 -10.12 7.07 -7.21
C GLN A 12 -9.69 7.60 -5.85
N ILE A 13 -9.83 8.90 -5.59
CA ILE A 13 -9.51 9.54 -4.32
C ILE A 13 -10.45 9.03 -3.21
N SER A 14 -11.76 8.95 -3.47
CA SER A 14 -12.76 8.51 -2.49
C SER A 14 -12.61 7.04 -2.08
N LEU A 15 -12.19 6.16 -2.99
CA LEU A 15 -11.93 4.75 -2.69
C LEU A 15 -10.56 4.53 -2.06
N ALA A 16 -9.54 5.30 -2.45
CA ALA A 16 -8.19 5.16 -1.94
C ALA A 16 -8.03 5.73 -0.54
N LEU A 17 -8.59 6.90 -0.21
CA LEU A 17 -8.36 7.52 1.11
C LEU A 17 -8.66 6.58 2.30
N PRO A 18 -9.82 5.89 2.36
CA PRO A 18 -10.13 4.98 3.46
C PRO A 18 -9.24 3.73 3.44
N ALA A 19 -8.96 3.20 2.24
CA ALA A 19 -8.16 2.00 2.05
C ALA A 19 -6.67 2.21 2.36
N TYR A 20 -6.19 3.46 2.37
CA TYR A 20 -4.78 3.79 2.61
C TYR A 20 -4.52 4.37 4.00
N THR A 21 -5.55 4.90 4.67
CA THR A 21 -5.44 5.47 6.03
C THR A 21 -5.37 4.40 7.11
N VAL A 22 -6.12 3.30 6.98
CA VAL A 22 -6.11 2.22 8.00
C VAL A 22 -4.84 1.37 7.97
N PRO A 23 -4.30 0.98 6.81
CA PRO A 23 -3.05 0.23 6.80
C PRO A 23 -1.86 1.10 7.21
N ALA A 24 -1.93 2.42 6.96
CA ALA A 24 -0.92 3.37 7.43
C ALA A 24 -0.86 3.38 8.97
N SER A 25 -2.01 3.35 9.65
CA SER A 25 -2.03 3.25 11.11
C SER A 25 -1.52 1.91 11.64
N ALA A 26 -1.78 0.79 10.94
CA ALA A 26 -1.19 -0.52 11.28
C ALA A 26 0.34 -0.52 11.13
N THR A 27 0.86 0.11 10.08
CA THR A 27 2.30 0.25 9.85
C THR A 27 2.95 1.13 10.93
N ILE A 28 2.30 2.24 11.30
CA ILE A 28 2.73 3.09 12.42
C ILE A 28 2.75 2.31 13.74
N GLY A 29 1.71 1.52 14.01
CA GLY A 29 1.65 0.65 15.20
C GLY A 29 2.80 -0.36 15.22
N PHE A 30 3.15 -0.95 14.08
CA PHE A 30 4.26 -1.89 13.97
C PHE A 30 5.63 -1.23 14.13
N ILE A 31 5.82 -0.02 13.58
CA ILE A 31 7.02 0.81 13.82
C ILE A 31 7.19 1.07 15.32
N LEU A 32 6.12 1.51 15.98
CA LEU A 32 6.15 1.83 17.41
C LEU A 32 6.43 0.59 18.26
N TRP A 33 5.77 -0.53 17.97
CA TRP A 33 6.00 -1.79 18.66
C TRP A 33 7.46 -2.26 18.52
N TYR A 34 8.00 -2.25 17.30
CA TYR A 34 9.38 -2.64 17.05
C TYR A 34 10.38 -1.69 17.73
N GLY A 35 10.19 -0.38 17.60
CA GLY A 35 11.08 0.63 18.18
C GLY A 35 11.08 0.60 19.71
N LEU A 36 9.91 0.48 20.35
CA LEU A 36 9.81 0.34 21.80
C LEU A 36 10.40 -0.98 22.28
N GLY A 37 10.14 -2.08 21.59
CA GLY A 37 10.70 -3.40 21.91
C GLY A 37 12.23 -3.45 21.81
N LEU A 38 12.79 -2.77 20.81
CA LEU A 38 14.24 -2.68 20.63
C LEU A 38 14.87 -1.80 21.72
N LEU A 39 14.24 -0.66 22.04
CA LEU A 39 14.67 0.21 23.13
C LEU A 39 14.64 -0.52 24.49
N THR A 40 13.55 -1.23 24.81
CA THR A 40 13.46 -1.99 26.07
C THR A 40 14.47 -3.13 26.11
N GLY A 41 14.68 -3.85 25.00
CA GLY A 41 15.70 -4.89 24.92
C GLY A 41 17.10 -4.37 25.19
N LEU A 42 17.46 -3.22 24.60
CA LEU A 42 18.74 -2.55 24.84
C LEU A 42 18.88 -2.07 26.30
N LEU A 43 17.84 -1.46 26.87
CA LEU A 43 17.86 -0.93 28.24
C LEU A 43 17.87 -2.04 29.31
N THR A 44 17.30 -3.20 29.02
CA THR A 44 17.19 -4.32 29.96
C THR A 44 18.23 -5.42 29.73
N SER A 45 19.15 -5.23 28.75
CA SER A 45 20.14 -6.22 28.33
C SER A 45 19.53 -7.58 27.98
N GLN A 46 18.28 -7.59 27.53
CA GLN A 46 17.63 -8.82 27.05
C GLN A 46 18.18 -9.23 25.69
N THR A 47 18.26 -10.53 25.45
CA THR A 47 18.68 -11.06 24.16
C THR A 47 17.68 -10.66 23.08
N LEU A 48 18.16 -9.93 22.06
CA LEU A 48 17.38 -9.46 20.90
C LEU A 48 17.07 -10.59 19.90
N ALA A 49 16.88 -11.82 20.38
CA ALA A 49 16.57 -12.96 19.54
C ALA A 49 15.24 -12.69 18.80
N GLY A 50 15.29 -12.65 17.46
CA GLY A 50 14.13 -12.33 16.62
C GLY A 50 13.97 -10.86 16.23
N ALA A 51 14.84 -9.95 16.70
CA ALA A 51 14.84 -8.55 16.26
C ALA A 51 15.12 -8.43 14.74
N GLU A 52 15.97 -9.30 14.19
CA GLU A 52 16.25 -9.36 12.75
C GLU A 52 14.99 -9.68 11.93
N TRP A 53 14.19 -10.65 12.38
CA TRP A 53 12.90 -10.98 11.76
C TRP A 53 11.91 -9.82 11.89
N GLY A 54 11.88 -9.15 13.03
CA GLY A 54 11.09 -7.95 13.24
C GLY A 54 11.48 -6.81 12.28
N LEU A 55 12.78 -6.60 12.07
CA LEU A 55 13.30 -5.62 11.12
C LEU A 55 12.90 -5.95 9.68
N LEU A 56 13.04 -7.22 9.27
CA LEU A 56 12.64 -7.67 7.94
C LEU A 56 11.14 -7.45 7.69
N LEU A 57 10.29 -7.81 8.66
CA LEU A 57 8.85 -7.55 8.61
C LEU A 57 8.53 -6.06 8.54
N LEU A 58 9.29 -5.23 9.28
CA LEU A 58 9.13 -3.79 9.26
C LEU A 58 9.49 -3.20 7.89
N VAL A 59 10.64 -3.58 7.33
CA VAL A 59 11.07 -3.16 6.00
C VAL A 59 10.08 -3.62 4.94
N ALA A 60 9.60 -4.87 5.01
CA ALA A 60 8.58 -5.39 4.12
C ALA A 60 7.28 -4.59 4.20
N SER A 61 6.83 -4.25 5.41
CA SER A 61 5.62 -3.44 5.62
C SER A 61 5.77 -2.03 5.05
N LEU A 62 6.90 -1.37 5.30
CA LEU A 62 7.21 -0.05 4.76
C LEU A 62 7.28 -0.06 3.23
N TYR A 63 7.90 -1.10 2.65
CA TYR A 63 7.99 -1.26 1.21
C TYR A 63 6.62 -1.50 0.56
N SER A 64 5.79 -2.34 1.17
CA SER A 64 4.42 -2.59 0.73
C SER A 64 3.59 -1.29 0.71
N GLN A 65 3.78 -0.45 1.73
CA GLN A 65 3.13 0.84 1.84
C GLN A 65 3.61 1.84 0.80
N TRP A 66 4.92 1.95 0.61
CA TRP A 66 5.49 2.76 -0.45
C TRP A 66 4.89 2.38 -1.80
N ALA A 67 4.86 1.09 -2.15
CA ALA A 67 4.35 0.63 -3.43
C ALA A 67 2.87 0.97 -3.63
N CYS A 68 2.03 0.76 -2.62
CA CYS A 68 0.63 1.17 -2.68
C CYS A 68 0.54 2.70 -2.89
N TRP A 69 1.25 3.50 -2.08
CA TRP A 69 1.17 4.96 -2.17
C TRP A 69 1.68 5.49 -3.52
N SER A 70 2.66 4.83 -4.13
CA SER A 70 3.11 5.12 -5.49
C SER A 70 2.01 4.88 -6.52
N ILE A 71 1.27 3.76 -6.42
CA ILE A 71 0.13 3.47 -7.32
C ILE A 71 -0.96 4.54 -7.16
N PHE A 72 -1.24 4.94 -5.93
CA PHE A 72 -2.22 5.99 -5.67
C PHE A 72 -1.76 7.35 -6.24
N ALA A 73 -0.51 7.74 -6.00
CA ALA A 73 0.06 8.97 -6.50
C ALA A 73 0.01 9.04 -8.04
N ASP A 74 0.36 7.95 -8.73
CA ASP A 74 0.21 7.84 -10.19
C ASP A 74 -1.24 8.03 -10.65
N GLY A 75 -2.22 7.59 -9.84
CA GLY A 75 -3.64 7.77 -10.14
C GLY A 75 -4.09 9.25 -10.13
N LEU A 76 -3.38 10.10 -9.37
CA LEU A 76 -3.64 11.54 -9.29
C LEU A 76 -3.10 12.30 -10.52
N GLU A 77 -2.12 11.74 -11.22
CA GLU A 77 -1.57 12.36 -12.43
C GLU A 77 -2.56 12.31 -13.60
N ASP A 78 -2.46 13.27 -14.52
CA ASP A 78 -3.27 13.27 -15.75
C ASP A 78 -2.81 12.17 -16.72
N ILE A 79 -1.50 11.98 -16.82
CA ILE A 79 -0.85 10.90 -17.57
C ILE A 79 -0.03 10.09 -16.56
N PRO A 80 -0.47 8.89 -16.15
CA PRO A 80 0.25 8.10 -15.16
C PRO A 80 1.59 7.64 -15.74
N ALA A 81 2.70 8.08 -15.14
CA ALA A 81 4.05 7.74 -15.59
C ALA A 81 4.44 6.28 -15.30
N VAL A 82 3.82 5.66 -14.29
CA VAL A 82 4.12 4.30 -13.78
C VAL A 82 5.63 4.02 -13.71
N PRO A 83 6.42 4.90 -13.07
CA PRO A 83 7.85 4.67 -12.92
C PRO A 83 8.06 3.45 -12.01
N HIS A 84 9.07 2.62 -12.32
CA HIS A 84 9.44 1.47 -11.50
C HIS A 84 8.33 0.39 -11.36
N LEU A 85 7.51 0.17 -12.40
CA LEU A 85 6.43 -0.83 -12.44
C LEU A 85 6.81 -2.21 -11.83
N PRO A 86 7.98 -2.82 -12.12
CA PRO A 86 8.33 -4.12 -11.52
C PRO A 86 8.41 -4.07 -9.98
N TRP A 87 8.94 -2.98 -9.44
CA TRP A 87 9.07 -2.75 -7.99
C TRP A 87 7.70 -2.50 -7.36
N VAL A 88 6.86 -1.72 -8.04
CA VAL A 88 5.49 -1.46 -7.59
C VAL A 88 4.66 -2.75 -7.56
N VAL A 89 4.78 -3.61 -8.58
CA VAL A 89 4.13 -4.92 -8.62
C VAL A 89 4.65 -5.84 -7.52
N PHE A 90 5.96 -5.86 -7.27
CA PHE A 90 6.53 -6.63 -6.17
C PHE A 90 5.97 -6.17 -4.82
N GLY A 91 5.91 -4.86 -4.59
CA GLY A 91 5.34 -4.31 -3.35
C GLY A 91 3.85 -4.62 -3.21
N LEU A 92 3.09 -4.59 -4.32
CA LEU A 92 1.68 -4.99 -4.35
C LEU A 92 1.48 -6.47 -3.94
N VAL A 93 2.29 -7.37 -4.50
CA VAL A 93 2.28 -8.80 -4.12
C VAL A 93 2.59 -8.96 -2.64
N LEU A 94 3.58 -8.21 -2.14
CA LEU A 94 3.93 -8.21 -0.73
C LEU A 94 2.76 -7.71 0.14
N THR A 95 2.06 -6.65 -0.25
CA THR A 95 0.85 -6.16 0.44
C THR A 95 -0.23 -7.24 0.51
N LEU A 96 -0.48 -7.97 -0.58
CA LEU A 96 -1.46 -9.05 -0.61
C LEU A 96 -1.07 -10.20 0.33
N LEU A 97 0.21 -10.60 0.34
CA LEU A 97 0.72 -11.64 1.24
C LEU A 97 0.62 -11.23 2.71
N LEU A 98 0.99 -9.99 3.03
CA LEU A 98 0.86 -9.43 4.38
C LEU A 98 -0.62 -9.33 4.79
N GLY A 99 -1.51 -8.97 3.87
CA GLY A 99 -2.96 -8.95 4.09
C GLY A 99 -3.52 -10.34 4.39
N ILE A 100 -3.11 -11.37 3.64
CA ILE A 100 -3.49 -12.76 3.90
C ILE A 100 -2.95 -13.23 5.26
N ALA A 101 -1.69 -12.94 5.57
CA ALA A 101 -1.09 -13.29 6.85
C ALA A 101 -1.84 -12.61 8.02
N ALA A 102 -2.16 -11.32 7.89
CA ALA A 102 -2.94 -10.58 8.87
C ALA A 102 -4.35 -11.16 9.02
N TRP A 103 -5.01 -11.54 7.92
CA TRP A 103 -6.32 -12.18 7.96
C TRP A 103 -6.31 -13.51 8.73
N VAL A 104 -5.26 -14.31 8.56
CA VAL A 104 -5.07 -15.58 9.28
C VAL A 104 -4.81 -15.35 10.77
N ILE A 105 -3.97 -14.36 11.11
CA ILE A 105 -3.58 -14.06 12.51
C ILE A 105 -4.76 -13.44 13.29
N PHE A 106 -5.43 -12.45 12.70
CA PHE A 106 -6.49 -11.68 13.35
C PHE A 106 -7.89 -12.25 13.10
N ARG A 107 -8.00 -13.47 12.55
CA ARG A 107 -9.23 -14.24 12.23
C ARG A 107 -10.50 -13.39 12.18
N THR A 108 -10.88 -12.93 10.99
CA THR A 108 -12.15 -12.20 10.72
C THR A 108 -12.39 -10.92 11.57
N GLY A 109 -11.38 -10.37 12.22
CA GLY A 109 -11.46 -9.05 12.85
C GLY A 109 -11.42 -7.91 11.82
N LEU A 110 -11.97 -6.75 12.21
CA LEU A 110 -11.97 -5.52 11.40
C LEU A 110 -10.56 -5.18 10.87
N PHE A 111 -9.52 -5.41 11.68
CA PHE A 111 -8.12 -5.20 11.30
C PHE A 111 -7.65 -6.12 10.17
N GLY A 112 -8.02 -7.40 10.19
CA GLY A 112 -7.68 -8.32 9.11
C GLY A 112 -8.32 -7.92 7.79
N PHE A 113 -9.60 -7.48 7.83
CA PHE A 113 -10.33 -6.99 6.66
C PHE A 113 -9.71 -5.72 6.07
N LEU A 114 -9.35 -4.77 6.93
CA LEU A 114 -8.81 -3.47 6.50
C LEU A 114 -7.37 -3.58 5.98
N CYS A 115 -6.54 -4.48 6.52
CA CYS A 115 -5.22 -4.75 5.96
C CYS A 115 -5.28 -5.49 4.61
N GLY A 116 -6.21 -6.43 4.45
CA GLY A 116 -6.40 -7.16 3.18
C GLY A 116 -7.01 -6.31 2.06
N SER A 117 -7.91 -5.38 2.40
CA SER A 117 -8.60 -4.55 1.40
C SER A 117 -7.67 -3.55 0.70
N GLN A 118 -6.58 -3.12 1.34
CA GLN A 118 -5.60 -2.21 0.74
C GLN A 118 -4.95 -2.81 -0.52
N GLY A 119 -4.47 -4.05 -0.43
CA GLY A 119 -3.83 -4.72 -1.57
C GLY A 119 -4.81 -4.86 -2.74
N ILE A 120 -6.08 -5.17 -2.46
CA ILE A 120 -7.13 -5.28 -3.47
C ILE A 120 -7.39 -3.92 -4.14
N VAL A 121 -7.50 -2.84 -3.37
CA VAL A 121 -7.71 -1.48 -3.91
C VAL A 121 -6.50 -1.03 -4.73
N ALA A 122 -5.28 -1.30 -4.25
CA ALA A 122 -4.06 -1.00 -4.99
C ALA A 122 -3.99 -1.77 -6.33
N CYS A 123 -4.42 -3.02 -6.38
CA CYS A 123 -4.55 -3.78 -7.64
C CYS A 123 -5.48 -3.08 -8.62
N VAL A 124 -6.68 -2.69 -8.16
CA VAL A 124 -7.67 -2.02 -9.01
C VAL A 124 -7.13 -0.70 -9.55
N LEU A 125 -6.49 0.11 -8.71
CA LEU A 125 -5.88 1.38 -9.12
C LEU A 125 -4.76 1.17 -10.14
N LEU A 126 -3.90 0.16 -9.96
CA LEU A 126 -2.83 -0.15 -10.89
C LEU A 126 -3.38 -0.53 -12.27
N VAL A 127 -4.42 -1.35 -12.32
CA VAL A 127 -5.09 -1.73 -13.58
C VAL A 127 -5.67 -0.49 -14.28
N ILE A 128 -6.34 0.40 -13.54
CA ILE A 128 -6.87 1.65 -14.09
C ILE A 128 -5.75 2.53 -14.65
N ASN A 129 -4.64 2.68 -13.92
CA ASN A 129 -3.50 3.50 -14.36
C ASN A 129 -2.86 2.93 -15.64
N LEU A 130 -2.69 1.62 -15.73
CA LEU A 130 -2.18 0.94 -16.93
C LEU A 130 -3.11 1.12 -18.15
N LEU A 131 -4.43 1.02 -17.94
CA LEU A 131 -5.41 1.24 -19.00
C LEU A 131 -5.41 2.70 -19.47
N ARG A 132 -5.34 3.67 -18.55
CA ARG A 132 -5.24 5.11 -18.87
C ARG A 132 -3.97 5.42 -19.64
N ARG A 133 -2.82 4.87 -19.23
CA ARG A 133 -1.55 5.03 -19.94
C ARG A 133 -1.62 4.47 -21.37
N ARG A 134 -2.13 3.25 -21.53
CA ARG A 134 -2.28 2.63 -22.85
C ARG A 134 -3.18 3.45 -23.78
N ALA A 135 -4.27 4.02 -23.27
CA ALA A 135 -5.16 4.88 -24.04
C ALA A 135 -4.50 6.22 -24.43
N ALA A 136 -3.63 6.76 -23.57
CA ALA A 136 -2.83 7.95 -23.87
C ALA A 136 -1.78 7.68 -24.96
N ASP A 137 -1.04 6.58 -24.82
CA ASP A 137 -0.01 6.15 -25.79
C ASP A 137 -0.61 5.81 -27.17
N SER A 138 -1.86 5.31 -27.20
CA SER A 138 -2.59 4.98 -28.44
C SER A 138 -3.21 6.21 -29.13
N GLY A 139 -3.01 7.43 -28.59
CA GLY A 139 -3.54 8.67 -29.16
C GLY A 139 -5.05 8.89 -28.97
N HIS A 140 -5.74 8.00 -28.25
CA HIS A 140 -7.18 8.10 -27.98
C HIS A 140 -7.56 9.17 -26.95
N LEU A 141 -6.58 9.76 -26.27
CA LEU A 141 -6.74 10.77 -25.22
C LEU A 141 -6.30 12.19 -25.64
N ARG A 142 -6.07 12.44 -26.94
CA ARG A 142 -5.98 13.82 -27.46
C ARG A 142 -7.39 14.38 -27.65
N VAL A 143 -8.05 14.77 -26.55
CA VAL A 143 -9.21 15.68 -26.55
C VAL A 143 -9.05 16.67 -25.41
#